data_AF-A0A948KK98-F1
#
_entry.id   AF-A0A948KK98-F1
#
_cell.length_a   1.000
_cell.length_b   1.000
_cell.length_c   1.000
_cell.angle_alpha   90.00
_cell.angle_beta   90.00
_cell.angle_gamma   90.00
#
_symmetry.space_group_name_H-M   'P 1'
#
loop_
_entity.id
_entity.type
_entity.pdbx_description
1 polymer ?
#
loop_
_entity_poly.entity_id
_entity_poly.type
_entity_poly.pdbx_seq_one_letter_code
_entity_poly.pdbx_strand_id
1 'polypeptide(L)'
;MTNGTKQSTHIPLAGKPRPAGGELHIRQRDRQENLGAVSVTDWCDWKWQFRNRVRSLEKLALALERPVASLAPCRPVIRSYPLAITPYYLSLLDPADEKDPLRRQCFPDPRELSFSLGEMTDPLGEERTMLVPGLIHRYPDRCLAIVTGDCAV
;
A
#
# COMPACT_ATOMS: atom_id res chain seq x y z
N MET A 1 19.49 -49.87 3.33
CA MET A 1 18.23 -49.41 2.72
C MET A 1 17.28 -49.05 3.86
N THR A 2 17.31 -47.79 4.30
CA THR A 2 16.47 -47.28 5.40
C THR A 2 15.55 -46.20 4.82
N ASN A 3 14.32 -46.59 4.49
CA ASN A 3 13.31 -45.66 3.97
C ASN A 3 12.76 -44.80 5.11
N GLY A 4 13.30 -43.60 5.24
CA GLY A 4 12.77 -42.55 6.12
C GLY A 4 11.55 -41.88 5.49
N THR A 5 10.36 -42.33 5.86
CA THR A 5 9.08 -41.70 5.51
C THR A 5 8.95 -40.37 6.25
N LYS A 6 9.17 -39.24 5.55
CA LYS A 6 8.86 -37.91 6.08
C LYS A 6 7.33 -37.76 6.17
N GLN A 7 6.79 -37.71 7.38
CA GLN A 7 5.41 -37.30 7.58
C GLN A 7 5.29 -35.80 7.30
N SER A 8 4.53 -35.45 6.26
CA SER A 8 4.11 -34.09 5.96
C SER A 8 3.02 -33.70 6.95
N THR A 9 3.36 -32.87 7.94
CA THR A 9 2.38 -32.18 8.78
C THR A 9 1.72 -31.09 7.95
N HIS A 10 0.61 -31.45 7.31
CA HIS A 10 -0.27 -30.52 6.62
C HIS A 10 -0.90 -29.60 7.65
N ILE A 11 -0.43 -28.35 7.77
CA ILE A 11 -1.10 -27.31 8.56
C ILE A 11 -2.37 -26.95 7.78
N PRO A 12 -3.59 -27.18 8.31
CA PRO A 12 -4.80 -26.78 7.61
C PRO A 12 -4.86 -25.25 7.64
N LEU A 13 -4.71 -24.63 6.46
CA LEU A 13 -5.07 -23.23 6.24
C LEU A 13 -6.60 -23.13 6.39
N ALA A 14 -7.07 -22.97 7.63
CA ALA A 14 -8.42 -22.55 7.92
C ALA A 14 -8.56 -21.08 7.49
N GLY A 15 -8.70 -20.86 6.18
CA GLY A 15 -9.20 -19.60 5.65
C GLY A 15 -10.60 -19.41 6.23
N LYS A 16 -10.79 -18.35 7.03
CA LYS A 16 -12.13 -17.98 7.52
C LYS A 16 -13.08 -17.92 6.33
N PRO A 17 -14.27 -18.56 6.40
CA PRO A 17 -15.20 -18.53 5.29
C PRO A 17 -15.59 -17.08 5.00
N ARG A 18 -15.57 -16.73 3.70
CA ARG A 18 -16.09 -15.46 3.21
C ARG A 18 -17.58 -15.41 3.60
N PRO A 19 -18.06 -14.42 4.38
CA PRO A 19 -19.45 -14.41 4.78
C PRO A 19 -20.33 -14.30 3.53
N ALA A 20 -21.20 -15.29 3.36
CA ALA A 20 -22.22 -15.27 2.33
C ALA A 20 -23.24 -14.19 2.71
N GLY A 21 -23.42 -13.20 1.85
CA GLY A 21 -24.52 -12.23 1.88
C GLY A 21 -24.93 -11.74 3.27
N GLY A 22 -24.18 -10.81 3.84
CA GLY A 22 -24.50 -10.20 5.13
C GLY A 22 -23.56 -9.03 5.37
N GLU A 23 -24.12 -7.93 5.86
CA GLU A 23 -23.48 -6.64 6.11
C GLU A 23 -21.99 -6.74 6.37
N LEU A 24 -21.21 -6.00 5.59
CA LEU A 24 -19.83 -5.67 5.88
C LEU A 24 -19.77 -5.12 7.31
N HIS A 25 -19.54 -6.00 8.30
CA HIS A 25 -19.29 -5.65 9.68
C HIS A 25 -17.88 -5.08 9.77
N ILE A 26 -17.67 -4.00 9.03
CA ILE A 26 -16.45 -3.26 9.09
C ILE A 26 -16.44 -2.69 10.50
N ARG A 27 -15.28 -2.71 11.14
CA ARG A 27 -14.96 -1.86 12.30
C ARG A 27 -14.99 -0.37 11.88
N GLN A 28 -16.07 0.03 11.19
CA GLN A 28 -16.23 1.24 10.38
C GLN A 28 -16.82 2.36 11.21
N ARG A 29 -17.74 2.01 12.13
CA ARG A 29 -18.43 3.00 12.95
C ARG A 29 -17.46 3.76 13.85
N ASP A 30 -16.50 3.07 14.46
CA ASP A 30 -15.64 3.69 15.48
C ASP A 30 -14.55 4.62 14.91
N ARG A 31 -14.18 4.49 13.63
CA ARG A 31 -13.16 5.35 13.00
C ARG A 31 -13.74 6.47 12.13
N GLN A 32 -15.03 6.39 11.77
CA GLN A 32 -15.73 7.50 11.12
C GLN A 32 -15.75 8.75 12.03
N GLU A 33 -15.68 8.56 13.36
CA GLU A 33 -15.60 9.66 14.32
C GLU A 33 -14.27 10.43 14.26
N ASN A 34 -13.14 9.76 13.94
CA ASN A 34 -11.81 10.38 13.95
C ASN A 34 -11.42 11.08 12.63
N LEU A 35 -12.12 10.81 11.51
CA LEU A 35 -11.86 11.43 10.20
C LEU A 35 -12.86 12.56 9.86
N GLY A 36 -13.72 12.94 10.80
CA GLY A 36 -14.83 13.86 10.58
C GLY A 36 -16.06 13.14 10.01
N ALA A 37 -17.25 13.69 10.25
CA ALA A 37 -18.50 13.11 9.78
C ALA A 37 -18.57 13.09 8.24
N VAL A 38 -18.20 11.97 7.62
CA VAL A 38 -18.28 11.73 6.17
C VAL A 38 -19.52 10.88 5.86
N SER A 39 -20.31 11.29 4.87
CA SER A 39 -21.48 10.53 4.43
C SER A 39 -21.09 9.16 3.86
N VAL A 40 -21.95 8.14 3.99
CA VAL A 40 -21.69 6.81 3.40
C VAL A 40 -21.55 6.90 1.88
N THR A 41 -22.32 7.79 1.24
CA THR A 41 -22.26 8.02 -0.21
C THR A 41 -20.88 8.52 -0.62
N ASP A 42 -20.32 9.51 0.11
CA ASP A 42 -18.97 10.02 -0.16
C ASP A 42 -17.90 8.96 0.13
N TRP A 43 -18.06 8.21 1.23
CA TRP A 43 -17.12 7.15 1.58
C TRP A 43 -17.03 6.07 0.49
N CYS A 44 -18.17 5.74 -0.14
CA CYS A 44 -18.25 4.78 -1.23
C CYS A 44 -17.87 5.37 -2.61
N ASP A 45 -17.73 6.69 -2.75
CA ASP A 45 -17.24 7.32 -3.99
C ASP A 45 -15.71 7.23 -4.07
N TRP A 46 -15.21 6.41 -4.99
CA TRP A 46 -13.77 6.28 -5.23
C TRP A 46 -13.12 7.62 -5.61
N LYS A 47 -13.85 8.53 -6.28
CA LYS A 47 -13.32 9.85 -6.64
C LYS A 47 -13.16 10.70 -5.39
N TRP A 48 -14.06 10.59 -4.42
CA TRP A 48 -13.92 11.22 -3.12
C TRP A 48 -12.71 10.65 -2.36
N GLN A 49 -12.54 9.32 -2.32
CA GLN A 49 -11.37 8.67 -1.74
C GLN A 49 -10.07 9.17 -2.40
N PHE A 50 -10.08 9.29 -3.74
CA PHE A 50 -8.95 9.78 -4.53
C PHE A 50 -8.65 11.26 -4.24
N ARG A 51 -9.66 12.12 -4.10
CA ARG A 51 -9.46 13.54 -3.76
C ARG A 51 -8.94 13.75 -2.34
N ASN A 52 -9.37 12.91 -1.39
CA ASN A 52 -9.08 13.06 0.03
C ASN A 52 -7.87 12.26 0.53
N ARG A 53 -6.94 11.88 -0.37
CA ARG A 53 -5.72 11.17 0.03
C ARG A 53 -4.86 11.99 0.98
N VAL A 54 -4.28 11.31 1.95
CA VAL A 54 -3.17 11.82 2.76
C VAL A 54 -1.93 11.89 1.87
N ARG A 55 -1.43 13.10 1.65
CA ARG A 55 -0.27 13.40 0.79
C ARG A 55 0.85 14.18 1.49
N SER A 56 0.76 14.34 2.81
CA SER A 56 1.74 15.09 3.59
C SER A 56 1.97 14.45 4.95
N LEU A 57 3.16 14.68 5.52
CA LEU A 57 3.52 14.14 6.84
C LEU A 57 2.67 14.75 7.95
N GLU A 58 2.22 15.99 7.79
CA GLU A 58 1.33 16.68 8.74
C GLU A 58 -0.02 15.97 8.81
N LYS A 59 -0.63 15.67 7.66
CA LYS A 59 -1.89 14.92 7.60
C LYS A 59 -1.72 13.49 8.08
N LEU A 60 -0.59 12.85 7.76
CA LEU A 60 -0.30 11.50 8.23
C LEU A 60 -0.11 11.46 9.76
N ALA A 61 0.64 12.41 10.32
CA ALA A 61 0.85 12.54 11.75
C ALA A 61 -0.46 12.80 12.50
N LEU A 62 -1.33 13.66 11.95
CA LEU A 62 -2.67 13.90 12.48
C LEU A 62 -3.51 12.62 12.53
N ALA A 63 -3.52 11.85 11.44
CA ALA A 63 -4.29 10.61 11.38
C ALA A 63 -3.77 9.49 12.30
N LEU A 64 -2.50 9.58 12.71
CA LEU A 64 -1.86 8.68 13.67
C LEU A 64 -1.90 9.19 15.11
N GLU A 65 -2.44 10.39 15.33
CA GLU A 65 -2.41 11.07 16.63
C GLU A 65 -0.97 11.21 17.19
N ARG A 66 0.00 11.48 16.30
CA ARG A 66 1.43 11.62 16.65
C ARG A 66 1.97 13.01 16.33
N PRO A 67 3.03 13.46 17.03
CA PRO A 67 3.73 14.67 16.66
C PRO A 67 4.36 14.52 15.27
N VAL A 68 4.20 15.53 14.40
CA VAL A 68 4.82 15.56 13.07
C VAL A 68 6.34 15.41 13.12
N ALA A 69 6.98 15.88 14.20
CA ALA A 69 8.41 15.72 14.44
C ALA A 69 8.87 14.26 14.42
N SER A 70 8.00 13.32 14.83
CA SER A 70 8.32 11.89 14.79
C SER A 70 8.44 11.33 13.37
N LEU A 71 7.89 12.02 12.38
CA LEU A 71 7.96 11.67 10.96
C LEU A 71 8.98 12.51 10.18
N ALA A 72 9.71 13.42 10.84
CA ALA A 72 10.69 14.28 10.19
C ALA A 72 11.74 13.51 9.35
N PRO A 73 12.24 12.32 9.77
CA PRO A 73 13.15 11.51 8.96
C PRO A 73 12.57 11.06 7.62
N CYS A 74 11.25 11.00 7.47
CA CYS A 74 10.58 10.58 6.23
C CYS A 74 10.49 11.72 5.20
N ARG A 75 10.83 12.97 5.57
CA ARG A 75 10.69 14.14 4.69
C ARG A 75 11.54 14.06 3.42
N PRO A 76 12.79 13.55 3.42
CA PRO A 76 13.53 13.28 2.20
C PRO A 76 12.88 12.18 1.34
N VAL A 77 12.30 11.16 1.95
CA VAL A 77 11.67 10.01 1.27
C VAL A 77 10.51 10.50 0.41
N ILE A 78 9.61 11.32 0.97
CA ILE A 78 8.44 11.83 0.24
C ILE A 78 8.78 12.75 -0.93
N ARG A 79 10.03 13.24 -1.03
CA ARG A 79 10.51 14.00 -2.19
C ARG A 79 10.90 13.09 -3.35
N SER A 80 11.34 11.86 -3.06
CA SER A 80 11.67 10.85 -4.05
C SER A 80 10.46 9.98 -4.42
N TYR A 81 9.67 9.60 -3.41
CA TYR A 81 8.49 8.74 -3.53
C TYR A 81 7.27 9.46 -2.94
N PRO A 82 6.46 10.14 -3.78
CA PRO A 82 5.33 10.93 -3.30
C PRO A 82 4.32 10.11 -2.50
N LEU A 83 4.04 10.54 -1.28
CA LEU A 83 3.06 9.89 -0.40
C LEU A 83 1.63 10.06 -0.93
N ALA A 84 0.87 8.97 -0.96
CA ALA A 84 -0.56 8.98 -1.22
C ALA A 84 -1.24 7.84 -0.45
N ILE A 85 -2.19 8.13 0.44
CA ILE A 85 -2.97 7.07 1.11
C ILE A 85 -4.44 7.48 1.13
N THR A 86 -5.33 6.65 0.58
CA THR A 86 -6.78 6.90 0.66
C THR A 86 -7.31 6.81 2.10
N PRO A 87 -8.37 7.57 2.45
CA PRO A 87 -9.05 7.41 3.74
C PRO A 87 -9.45 5.97 4.03
N TYR A 88 -9.96 5.23 3.02
CA TYR A 88 -10.28 3.82 3.17
C TYR A 88 -9.05 2.99 3.56
N TYR A 89 -7.95 3.08 2.82
CA TYR A 89 -6.76 2.28 3.11
C TYR A 89 -6.21 2.62 4.50
N LEU A 90 -6.21 3.91 4.86
CA LEU A 90 -5.79 4.38 6.17
C LEU A 90 -6.66 3.84 7.31
N SER A 91 -7.95 3.60 7.06
CA SER A 91 -8.88 3.06 8.06
C SER A 91 -8.62 1.60 8.42
N LEU A 92 -7.87 0.87 7.58
CA LEU A 92 -7.56 -0.55 7.79
C LEU A 92 -6.39 -0.77 8.75
N LEU A 93 -5.53 0.23 8.96
CA LEU A 93 -4.34 0.11 9.81
C LEU A 93 -4.72 0.08 11.29
N ASP A 94 -3.97 -0.66 12.10
CA ASP A 94 -3.95 -0.47 13.55
C ASP A 94 -2.97 0.67 13.92
N PRO A 95 -3.44 1.83 14.44
CA PRO A 95 -2.57 2.95 14.79
C PRO A 95 -1.64 2.64 15.98
N ALA A 96 -2.00 1.66 16.81
CA ALA A 96 -1.22 1.27 17.97
C ALA A 96 -0.10 0.27 17.62
N ASP A 97 -0.20 -0.44 16.49
CA ASP A 97 0.81 -1.39 16.04
C ASP A 97 1.80 -0.75 15.07
N GLU A 98 3.02 -0.46 15.55
CA GLU A 98 4.09 0.04 14.70
C GLU A 98 4.58 -0.98 13.66
N LYS A 99 4.27 -2.27 13.84
CA LYS A 99 4.62 -3.37 12.93
C LYS A 99 3.49 -3.77 12.00
N ASP A 100 2.39 -3.02 11.98
CA ASP A 100 1.24 -3.29 11.12
C ASP A 100 1.71 -3.50 9.65
N PRO A 101 1.29 -4.59 9.00
CA PRO A 101 1.78 -4.94 7.67
C PRO A 101 1.30 -3.98 6.58
N LEU A 102 0.16 -3.30 6.75
CA LEU A 102 -0.32 -2.26 5.83
C LEU A 102 0.49 -0.98 6.01
N ARG A 103 0.82 -0.62 7.26
CA ARG A 103 1.73 0.50 7.56
C ARG A 103 3.05 0.35 6.82
N ARG A 104 3.66 -0.85 6.87
CA ARG A 104 4.94 -1.14 6.20
C ARG A 104 4.88 -1.04 4.67
N GLN A 105 3.70 -1.05 4.06
CA GLN A 105 3.54 -0.95 2.61
C GLN A 105 3.30 0.47 2.14
N CYS A 106 2.61 1.31 2.92
CA CYS A 106 2.16 2.62 2.46
C CYS A 106 2.81 3.80 3.21
N PHE A 107 3.53 3.57 4.32
CA PHE A 107 4.19 4.65 5.04
C PHE A 107 5.63 4.80 4.58
N PRO A 108 6.10 6.05 4.40
CA PRO A 108 7.47 6.31 4.00
C PRO A 108 8.43 5.91 5.12
N ASP A 109 9.53 5.26 4.77
CA ASP A 109 10.59 4.85 5.67
C ASP A 109 11.95 5.38 5.20
N PRO A 110 12.78 5.97 6.08
CA PRO A 110 14.12 6.45 5.70
C PRO A 110 15.01 5.40 5.03
N ARG A 111 14.78 4.12 5.30
CA ARG A 111 15.50 3.00 4.66
C ARG A 111 15.21 2.89 3.17
N GLU A 112 14.13 3.46 2.65
CA GLU A 112 13.85 3.49 1.21
C GLU A 112 14.90 4.29 0.42
N LEU A 113 15.65 5.16 1.09
CA LEU A 113 16.75 5.93 0.49
C LEU A 113 18.12 5.27 0.69
N SER A 114 18.19 4.12 1.35
CA SER A 114 19.45 3.39 1.49
C SER A 114 19.75 2.66 0.19
N PHE A 115 20.93 2.89 -0.37
CA PHE A 115 21.40 2.17 -1.55
C PHE A 115 22.17 0.91 -1.19
N SER A 116 21.89 -0.18 -1.90
CA SER A 116 22.58 -1.46 -1.76
C SER A 116 23.51 -1.74 -2.93
N LEU A 117 24.59 -2.48 -2.68
CA LEU A 117 25.50 -2.92 -3.74
C LEU A 117 24.75 -3.84 -4.71
N GLY A 118 24.56 -3.39 -5.95
CA GLY A 118 23.82 -4.13 -6.99
C GLY A 118 22.43 -3.57 -7.31
N GLU A 119 21.98 -2.52 -6.63
CA GLU A 119 20.79 -1.78 -7.05
C GLU A 119 21.00 -1.10 -8.40
N MET A 120 19.94 -1.09 -9.20
CA MET A 120 19.89 -0.47 -10.52
C MET A 120 18.59 0.31 -10.65
N THR A 121 18.62 1.45 -11.34
CA THR A 121 17.41 2.26 -11.58
C THR A 121 16.35 1.51 -12.39
N ASP A 122 16.78 0.76 -13.41
CA ASP A 122 15.93 -0.11 -14.22
C ASP A 122 16.45 -1.56 -14.14
N PRO A 123 16.13 -2.29 -13.06
CA PRO A 123 16.62 -3.65 -12.88
C PRO A 123 15.98 -4.64 -13.86
N LEU A 124 14.84 -4.27 -14.45
CA LEU A 124 14.12 -5.09 -15.41
C LEU A 124 14.58 -4.84 -16.85
N GLY A 125 15.31 -3.75 -17.13
CA GLY A 125 15.74 -3.37 -18.47
C GLY A 125 14.57 -2.97 -19.37
N GLU A 126 13.52 -2.40 -18.79
CA GLU A 126 12.33 -1.92 -19.49
C GLU A 126 12.65 -0.88 -20.55
N GLU A 127 13.56 0.06 -20.26
CA GLU A 127 13.93 1.15 -21.17
C GLU A 127 14.46 0.65 -22.51
N ARG A 128 15.27 -0.43 -22.50
CA ARG A 128 15.85 -1.02 -23.71
C ARG A 128 14.81 -1.66 -24.63
N THR A 129 13.67 -2.03 -24.07
CA THR A 129 12.55 -2.67 -24.78
C THR A 129 11.38 -1.71 -25.01
N MET A 130 11.55 -0.43 -24.69
CA MET A 130 10.57 0.62 -24.88
C MET A 130 10.73 1.24 -26.28
N LEU A 131 10.01 0.69 -27.27
CA LEU A 131 10.11 1.14 -28.67
C LEU A 131 9.54 2.55 -28.88
N VAL A 132 8.52 2.90 -28.09
CA VAL A 132 7.92 4.24 -28.00
C VAL A 132 7.59 4.53 -26.53
N PRO A 133 7.56 5.81 -26.11
CA PRO A 133 7.29 6.16 -24.71
C PRO A 133 6.03 5.49 -24.16
N GLY A 134 6.18 4.78 -23.03
CA GLY A 134 5.08 4.11 -22.35
C GLY A 134 4.66 2.75 -22.95
N LEU A 135 5.32 2.26 -24.01
CA LEU A 135 5.06 0.94 -24.58
C LEU A 135 6.31 0.05 -24.52
N ILE A 136 6.27 -0.95 -23.64
CA ILE A 136 7.38 -1.89 -23.40
C ILE A 136 7.06 -3.23 -24.07
N HIS A 137 7.87 -3.65 -25.04
CA HIS A 137 7.69 -4.90 -25.81
C HIS A 137 8.87 -5.86 -25.59
N ARG A 138 8.96 -6.44 -24.39
CA ARG A 138 10.04 -7.39 -24.04
C ARG A 138 9.82 -8.79 -24.63
N TYR A 139 8.58 -9.23 -24.76
CA TYR A 139 8.23 -10.58 -25.16
C TYR A 139 7.60 -10.58 -26.56
N PRO A 140 7.82 -11.62 -27.39
CA PRO A 140 7.36 -11.60 -28.78
C PRO A 140 5.84 -11.41 -28.95
N ASP A 141 5.05 -11.91 -28.00
CA ASP A 141 3.60 -12.06 -28.10
C ASP A 141 2.79 -11.10 -27.20
N ARG A 142 3.45 -10.23 -26.42
CA ARG A 142 2.77 -9.32 -25.49
C ARG A 142 3.58 -8.08 -25.17
N CYS A 143 2.90 -6.97 -24.91
CA CYS A 143 3.49 -5.71 -24.48
C CYS A 143 2.83 -5.21 -23.18
N LEU A 144 3.55 -4.33 -22.48
CA LEU A 144 3.04 -3.54 -21.36
C LEU A 144 2.84 -2.10 -21.83
N ALA A 145 1.61 -1.59 -21.69
CA ALA A 145 1.28 -0.21 -21.98
C ALA A 145 1.05 0.56 -20.67
N ILE A 146 1.88 1.56 -20.41
CA ILE A 146 1.77 2.47 -19.26
C ILE A 146 0.83 3.60 -19.64
N VAL A 147 -0.43 3.50 -19.21
CA VAL A 147 -1.48 4.48 -19.53
C VAL A 147 -1.54 5.62 -18.50
N THR A 148 -1.14 5.34 -17.25
CA THR A 148 -1.11 6.31 -16.17
C THR A 148 0.01 5.97 -15.19
N GLY A 149 0.59 7.01 -14.57
CA GLY A 149 1.49 6.88 -13.42
C GLY A 149 0.77 7.09 -12.07
N ASP A 150 -0.55 7.30 -12.08
CA ASP A 150 -1.32 7.58 -10.88
C ASP A 150 -1.74 6.30 -10.15
N CYS A 151 -1.39 6.24 -8.87
CA CYS A 151 -1.85 5.21 -7.94
C CYS A 151 -2.81 5.81 -6.89
N ALA A 152 -3.72 4.96 -6.39
CA ALA A 152 -4.61 5.31 -5.28
C ALA A 152 -3.89 5.26 -3.93
N VAL A 153 -2.90 4.40 -3.78
CA VAL A 153 -2.02 4.27 -2.60
C VAL A 153 -0.61 4.07 -3.10
#